data_AF-A0A1Q3M3J6-F1
#
_entry.id   AF-A0A1Q3M3J6-F1
#
_cell.length_a   1.000
_cell.length_b   1.000
_cell.length_c   1.000
_cell.angle_alpha   90.00
_cell.angle_beta   90.00
_cell.angle_gamma   90.00
#
_symmetry.space_group_name_H-M   'P 1'
#
loop_
_entity.id
_entity.type
_entity.pdbx_description
1 polymer ?
#
loop_
_entity_poly.entity_id
_entity_poly.type
_entity_poly.pdbx_seq_one_letter_code
_entity_poly.pdbx_strand_id
1 'polypeptide(L)' 'MNDLLQTGLFSLLAESSVATNHEMHLAYETLVKQVETLNQPETDFQIIFRILNITRIELVFLLKQFQSEQGGKCA' A
#
# COMPACT_ATOMS: atom_id res chain seq x y z
N MET A 1 -10.17 -8.17 -0.80
CA MET A 1 -10.50 -9.38 -1.58
C MET A 1 -12.00 -9.54 -1.79
N ASN A 2 -12.82 -9.34 -0.76
CA ASN A 2 -14.29 -9.42 -0.87
C ASN A 2 -14.87 -8.39 -1.86
N ASP A 3 -14.32 -7.18 -1.86
CA ASP A 3 -14.77 -6.10 -2.77
C ASP A 3 -14.51 -6.42 -4.25
N LEU A 4 -13.45 -7.20 -4.53
CA LEU A 4 -13.09 -7.61 -5.89
C LEU A 4 -14.08 -8.64 -6.45
N LEU A 5 -14.55 -9.54 -5.57
CA LEU A 5 -15.53 -10.57 -5.89
C LEU A 5 -16.95 -10.00 -6.06
N GLN A 6 -17.19 -8.78 -5.57
CA GLN A 6 -18.44 -8.05 -5.77
C GLN A 6 -18.49 -7.26 -7.09
N THR A 7 -17.43 -7.33 -7.91
CA THR A 7 -17.47 -6.69 -9.23
C THR A 7 -18.50 -7.34 -10.14
N GLY A 8 -19.13 -6.53 -10.99
CA GLY A 8 -20.16 -7.00 -11.93
C GLY A 8 -19.69 -8.13 -12.86
N LEU A 9 -18.37 -8.29 -13.08
CA LEU A 9 -17.83 -9.35 -13.92
C LEU A 9 -18.13 -10.74 -13.35
N PHE A 10 -17.93 -10.95 -12.05
CA PHE A 10 -18.20 -12.26 -11.43
C PHE A 10 -19.70 -12.57 -11.41
N SER A 11 -20.55 -11.55 -11.23
CA SER A 11 -22.00 -11.72 -11.38
C SER A 11 -22.40 -12.12 -12.80
N LEU A 12 -21.84 -11.44 -13.82
CA LEU A 12 -22.10 -11.78 -15.24
C LEU A 12 -21.60 -13.18 -15.62
N LEU A 13 -20.51 -13.65 -15.00
CA LEU A 13 -19.99 -15.00 -15.22
C LEU A 13 -20.78 -16.08 -14.46
N ALA A 14 -21.35 -15.73 -13.30
CA ALA A 14 -22.12 -16.65 -12.46
C ALA A 14 -23.57 -16.78 -12.94
N GLU A 15 -24.13 -15.71 -13.49
CA GLU A 15 -25.44 -15.74 -14.14
C GLU A 15 -25.34 -16.54 -15.45
N SER A 16 -26.28 -17.46 -15.68
CA SER A 16 -26.37 -18.20 -16.95
C SER A 16 -26.94 -17.32 -18.09
N SER A 17 -26.72 -16.01 -18.04
CA SER A 17 -27.30 -15.04 -18.96
C SER A 17 -26.36 -14.81 -20.15
N VAL A 18 -26.94 -14.49 -21.31
CA VAL A 18 -26.18 -14.11 -22.51
C VAL A 18 -25.77 -12.66 -22.34
N ALA A 19 -24.74 -12.41 -21.54
CA ALA A 19 -24.09 -11.11 -21.50
C ALA A 19 -23.52 -10.79 -22.87
N THR A 20 -23.73 -9.56 -23.35
CA THR A 20 -23.12 -9.10 -24.58
C THR A 20 -21.62 -8.91 -24.37
N ASN A 21 -20.85 -8.99 -25.46
CA ASN A 21 -19.41 -8.69 -25.42
C ASN A 21 -19.13 -7.28 -24.86
N HIS A 22 -20.04 -6.33 -25.08
CA HIS A 22 -19.91 -4.98 -24.56
C HIS A 22 -20.04 -4.93 -23.04
N GLU A 23 -21.04 -5.59 -22.46
CA GLU A 23 -21.23 -5.68 -21.01
C GLU A 23 -20.06 -6.39 -20.33
N MET A 24 -19.58 -7.50 -20.92
CA MET A 24 -18.40 -8.21 -20.45
C MET A 24 -17.15 -7.32 -20.46
N HIS A 25 -16.94 -6.54 -21.53
CA HIS A 25 -15.81 -5.63 -21.63
C HIS A 25 -15.85 -4.52 -20.57
N LEU A 26 -17.00 -3.87 -20.37
CA LEU A 26 -17.16 -2.83 -19.36
C LEU A 26 -16.95 -3.36 -17.94
N ALA A 27 -17.46 -4.56 -17.65
CA ALA A 27 -17.28 -5.21 -16.36
C ALA A 27 -15.82 -5.60 -16.11
N TYR A 28 -15.13 -6.08 -17.15
CA TYR A 28 -13.69 -6.38 -17.09
C TYR A 28 -12.83 -5.13 -16.86
N GLU A 29 -13.07 -4.03 -17.58
CA GLU A 29 -12.36 -2.77 -17.34
C GLU A 29 -12.55 -2.27 -15.91
N THR A 30 -13.76 -2.43 -15.37
CA THR A 30 -14.07 -2.05 -13.98
C THR A 30 -13.26 -2.89 -12.98
N LEU A 31 -13.17 -4.20 -13.20
CA LEU A 31 -12.35 -5.09 -12.38
C LEU A 31 -10.87 -4.68 -12.43
N VAL A 32 -10.33 -4.43 -13.62
CA VAL A 32 -8.92 -4.03 -13.79
C VAL A 32 -8.62 -2.75 -13.01
N LYS A 33 -9.47 -1.71 -13.12
CA LYS A 33 -9.30 -0.46 -12.35
C LYS A 33 -9.29 -0.67 -10.84
N GLN A 34 -10.15 -1.56 -10.33
CA GLN A 34 -10.16 -1.89 -8.91
C GLN A 34 -8.89 -2.64 -8.48
N VAL A 35 -8.43 -3.60 -9.28
CA VAL A 35 -7.15 -4.30 -9.06
C VAL A 35 -5.99 -3.31 -9.05
N GLU A 36 -5.94 -2.39 -10.01
CA GLU A 36 -4.93 -1.34 -10.07
C GLU A 36 -4.96 -0.42 -8.85
N THR A 37 -6.15 -0.08 -8.35
CA THR A 37 -6.33 0.74 -7.15
C THR A 37 -5.84 0.02 -5.90
N LEU A 38 -6.19 -1.26 -5.73
CA LEU A 38 -5.76 -2.09 -4.60
C LEU A 38 -4.25 -2.40 -4.64
N ASN A 39 -3.68 -2.48 -5.83
CA ASN A 39 -2.25 -2.71 -6.03
C ASN A 39 -1.43 -1.41 -6.11
N GLN A 40 -2.05 -0.23 -5.95
CA GLN A 40 -1.25 0.96 -5.71
C GLN A 40 -0.46 0.73 -4.42
N PRO A 41 0.85 1.03 -4.40
CA PRO A 41 1.61 0.95 -3.16
C PRO A 41 0.86 1.83 -2.16
N GLU A 42 0.40 1.22 -1.06
CA GLU A 42 -0.23 1.96 0.03
C GLU A 42 0.69 3.15 0.30
N THR A 43 0.18 4.35 0.04
CA THR A 43 0.93 5.59 0.30
C THR A 43 1.36 5.59 1.76
N ASP A 44 0.55 4.95 2.61
CA ASP A 44 0.82 4.63 4.00
C ASP A 44 2.10 3.81 4.20
N PHE A 45 2.40 2.78 3.39
CA PHE A 45 3.66 2.02 3.54
C PHE A 45 4.88 2.88 3.24
N GLN A 46 4.85 3.67 2.16
CA GLN A 46 5.96 4.59 1.84
C GLN A 46 6.12 5.69 2.89
N ILE A 47 5.01 6.22 3.40
CA ILE A 47 4.99 7.21 4.49
C ILE A 47 5.56 6.59 5.78
N ILE A 48 5.08 5.41 6.19
CA ILE A 48 5.56 4.68 7.37
C ILE A 48 7.05 4.39 7.23
N PHE A 49 7.50 3.89 6.08
CA PHE A 49 8.91 3.61 5.84
C PHE A 49 9.77 4.87 5.95
N ARG A 50 9.30 6.00 5.41
CA ARG A 50 9.99 7.29 5.49
C ARG A 50 10.07 7.80 6.93
N ILE A 51 8.98 7.71 7.69
CA ILE A 51 8.92 8.09 9.11
C ILE A 51 9.92 7.24 9.90
N LEU A 52 9.89 5.92 9.75
CA LEU A 52 10.80 5.01 10.44
C LEU A 52 12.28 5.30 10.15
N ASN A 53 12.62 5.61 8.89
CA ASN A 53 13.98 5.98 8.53
C ASN A 53 14.43 7.30 9.17
N ILE A 54 13.56 8.32 9.21
CA ILE A 54 13.88 9.59 9.87
C ILE A 54 14.09 9.37 11.37
N THR A 55 13.17 8.65 12.03
CA THR A 55 13.28 8.32 13.46
C THR A 55 14.57 7.57 13.77
N ARG A 56 14.99 6.62 12.91
CA ARG A 56 16.28 5.92 13.06
C ARG A 56 17.46 6.87 13.01
N ILE A 57 17.49 7.80 12.05
CA ILE A 57 18.58 8.79 11.90
C ILE A 57 18.65 9.69 13.14
N GLU A 58 17.51 10.18 13.62
CA GLU A 58 17.44 11.02 14.82
C GLU A 58 17.92 10.27 16.07
N LEU A 59 17.49 9.02 16.28
CA LEU A 59 17.95 8.20 17.39
C LEU A 59 19.47 7.96 17.36
N VAL A 60 20.03 7.67 16.17
CA VAL A 60 21.48 7.51 16.01
C VAL A 60 22.22 8.80 16.33
N PHE A 61 21.68 9.95 15.92
CA PHE A 61 22.25 11.25 16.26
C PHE A 61 22.25 11.49 17.77
N LEU A 62 21.10 11.29 18.43
CA LEU A 62 20.97 11.47 19.88
C LEU A 62 21.88 10.52 20.66
N LEU A 63 21.99 9.26 20.23
CA LEU A 63 22.88 8.29 20.85
C LEU A 63 24.35 8.73 20.77
N LYS A 64 24.78 9.25 19.61
CA LYS A 64 26.13 9.80 19.43
C LYS A 64 26.37 11.02 20.32
N GLN A 65 25.40 11.94 20.40
CA GLN A 65 25.50 13.11 21.28
C GLN A 65 25.66 12.69 22.74
N PHE A 66 24.81 11.78 23.21
CA PHE A 66 24.86 11.24 24.56
C PHE A 66 26.21 10.56 24.86
N GLN A 67 26.75 9.78 23.92
CA GLN A 67 28.07 9.16 24.07
C GLN A 67 29.21 10.17 24.12
N SER A 68 29.16 11.23 23.30
CA SER A 68 30.16 12.31 23.37
C SER A 68 30.08 13.09 24.67
N GLU A 69 28.88 13.30 25.23
CA GLU A 69 28.68 13.95 26.52
C GLU A 69 29.16 13.08 27.69
N GLN A 70 29.01 11.75 27.60
CA GLN A 70 29.54 10.82 28.60
C GLN A 70 31.06 10.59 28.50
N GLY A 71 31.66 10.78 27.31
CA GLY A 71 33.11 10.69 27.08
C GLY A 71 33.90 11.95 27.46
N GLY A 72 33.23 13.06 27.78
CA GLY A 72 33.82 14.37 28.09
C GLY A 72 34.36 14.55 29.51
N LYS A 73 34.86 13.48 30.15
CA LYS A 73 35.63 13.56 31.41
C LYS A 73 36.85 12.63 31.35
N CYS A 74 37.70 12.82 30.35
CA CYS A 74 39.10 12.44 30.49
C CYS A 74 39.82 13.57 31.23
N ALA A 75 40.47 13.23 32.35
CA ALA A 75 41.26 14.12 33.21
C ALA A 75 42.46 14.75 32.48
#